data_AF-A0A968J3R3-F1
#
_entry.id   AF-A0A968J3R3-F1
#
_cell.length_a   1.000
_cell.length_b   1.000
_cell.length_c   1.000
_cell.angle_alpha   90.00
_cell.angle_beta   90.00
_cell.angle_gamma   90.00
#
_symmetry.space_group_name_H-M   'P 1'
#
loop_
_entity.id
_entity.type
_entity.pdbx_description
1 polymer ?
#
loop_
_entity_poly.entity_id
_entity_poly.type
_entity_poly.pdbx_seq_one_letter_code
_entity_poly.pdbx_strand_id
1 'polypeptide(L)'
;LRGDPLWFTPDQLRQMIIALEPTTTEAIQVERRTKRYWSLELFRQGRDRLWQALILGYLREQENLVLVMIDEIAFRCPVRFQRHVQLGEWVQLQVAAVDPRADLLELREVTVGVAQ
;
A
#
# COMPACT_ATOMS: atom_id res chain seq x y z
N LEU A 1 -7.05 -26.16 30.56
CA LEU A 1 -5.71 -26.78 30.72
C LEU A 1 -5.89 -28.00 31.62
N ARG A 2 -5.54 -29.22 31.17
CA ARG A 2 -5.83 -30.48 31.88
C ARG A 2 -4.79 -30.87 32.95
N GLY A 3 -3.76 -30.05 33.18
CA GLY A 3 -2.66 -30.38 34.08
C GLY A 3 -1.59 -31.30 33.46
N ASP A 4 -1.75 -31.65 32.18
CA ASP A 4 -0.78 -32.41 31.41
C ASP A 4 0.55 -31.65 31.25
N PRO A 5 1.70 -32.35 31.15
CA PRO A 5 2.97 -31.71 30.86
C PRO A 5 2.93 -30.96 29.53
N LEU A 6 3.71 -29.88 29.43
CA LEU A 6 3.82 -29.10 28.19
C LEU A 6 4.29 -30.00 27.05
N TRP A 7 3.58 -29.95 25.91
CA TRP A 7 3.95 -30.70 24.70
C TRP A 7 5.30 -30.29 24.11
N PHE A 8 5.77 -29.08 24.41
CA PHE A 8 7.04 -28.54 23.94
C PHE A 8 7.80 -27.87 25.07
N THR A 9 9.12 -28.06 25.06
CA THR A 9 10.02 -27.24 25.89
C THR A 9 10.15 -25.83 25.29
N PRO A 10 10.57 -24.83 26.09
CA PRO A 10 10.81 -23.48 25.56
C PRO A 10 11.81 -23.45 24.40
N ASP A 11 12.81 -24.34 24.41
CA ASP A 11 13.79 -24.41 23.33
C ASP A 11 13.20 -25.04 22.05
N GLN A 12 12.42 -26.12 22.19
CA GLN A 12 11.68 -26.71 21.06
C GLN A 12 10.75 -25.68 20.41
N LEU A 13 10.02 -24.90 21.22
CA LEU A 13 9.15 -23.85 20.72
C LEU A 13 9.94 -22.76 19.97
N ARG A 14 11.09 -22.34 20.51
CA ARG A 14 11.97 -21.35 19.86
C ARG A 14 12.47 -21.85 18.50
N GLN A 15 12.93 -23.10 18.44
CA GLN A 15 13.38 -23.70 17.18
C GLN A 15 12.25 -23.82 16.16
N MET A 16 11.03 -24.17 16.60
CA MET A 16 9.86 -24.21 15.73
C MET A 16 9.51 -22.83 15.16
N ILE A 17 9.54 -21.77 15.99
CA ILE A 17 9.29 -20.40 15.52
C ILE A 17 10.32 -20.01 14.45
N ILE A 18 11.61 -20.20 14.73
CA ILE A 18 12.69 -19.90 13.79
C ILE A 18 12.51 -20.68 12.48
N ALA A 19 12.11 -21.95 12.55
CA ALA A 19 11.88 -22.76 11.37
C ALA A 19 10.68 -22.31 10.52
N LEU A 20 9.67 -21.67 11.12
CA LEU A 20 8.47 -21.17 10.44
C LEU A 20 8.67 -19.78 9.81
N GLU A 21 9.65 -19.00 10.26
CA GLU A 21 9.90 -17.63 9.78
C GLU A 21 10.07 -17.54 8.26
N PRO A 22 10.86 -18.40 7.58
CA PRO A 22 11.07 -18.31 6.14
C PRO A 22 9.77 -18.52 5.35
N THR A 23 9.02 -19.57 5.67
CA THR A 23 7.76 -19.90 4.99
C THR A 23 6.70 -18.84 5.25
N THR A 24 6.63 -18.31 6.47
CA THR A 24 5.70 -17.22 6.81
C THR A 24 6.06 -15.94 6.04
N THR A 25 7.35 -15.61 5.97
CA THR A 25 7.84 -14.45 5.22
C THR A 25 7.52 -14.59 3.74
N GLU A 26 7.76 -15.75 3.14
CA GLU A 26 7.44 -16.02 1.74
C GLU A 26 5.93 -15.87 1.46
N ALA A 27 5.08 -16.46 2.32
CA ALA A 27 3.63 -16.34 2.19
C ALA A 27 3.17 -14.87 2.23
N ILE A 28 3.70 -14.06 3.15
CA ILE A 28 3.42 -12.61 3.24
C ILE A 28 3.87 -11.89 1.98
N GLN A 29 5.03 -12.23 1.41
CA GLN A 29 5.53 -11.59 0.20
C GLN A 29 4.67 -11.94 -1.03
N VAL A 30 4.27 -13.21 -1.17
CA VAL A 30 3.37 -13.64 -2.24
C VAL A 30 2.03 -12.91 -2.11
N GLU A 31 1.44 -12.87 -0.92
CA GLU A 31 0.19 -12.17 -0.67
C GLU A 31 0.28 -10.68 -1.05
N ARG A 32 1.36 -10.00 -0.63
CA ARG A 32 1.59 -8.58 -0.97
C ARG A 32 1.71 -8.38 -2.48
N ARG A 33 2.45 -9.23 -3.19
CA ARG A 33 2.61 -9.17 -4.65
C ARG A 33 1.28 -9.39 -5.36
N THR A 34 0.51 -10.39 -4.95
CA THR A 34 -0.81 -10.68 -5.52
C THR A 34 -1.77 -9.52 -5.29
N LYS A 35 -1.86 -8.99 -4.07
CA LYS A 35 -2.71 -7.82 -3.76
C LYS A 35 -2.33 -6.61 -4.59
N ARG A 36 -1.03 -6.31 -4.66
CA ARG A 36 -0.53 -5.18 -5.45
C ARG A 36 -0.85 -5.34 -6.93
N TYR A 37 -0.59 -6.51 -7.52
CA TYR A 37 -0.91 -6.78 -8.92
C TYR A 37 -2.38 -6.51 -9.24
N TRP A 38 -3.30 -7.02 -8.42
CA TRP A 38 -4.74 -6.83 -8.64
C TRP A 38 -5.21 -5.40 -8.37
N SER A 39 -4.60 -4.69 -7.42
CA SER A 39 -4.84 -3.24 -7.27
C SER A 39 -4.44 -2.48 -8.55
N LEU A 40 -3.29 -2.79 -9.14
CA LEU A 40 -2.85 -2.17 -10.40
C LEU A 40 -3.79 -2.51 -11.56
N GLU A 41 -4.29 -3.74 -11.61
CA GLU A 41 -5.27 -4.14 -12.61
C GLU A 41 -6.58 -3.34 -12.50
N LEU A 42 -7.03 -3.05 -11.28
CA LEU A 42 -8.19 -2.20 -11.04
C LEU A 42 -7.95 -0.76 -11.54
N PHE A 43 -6.79 -0.17 -11.23
CA PHE A 43 -6.43 1.16 -11.77
C PHE A 43 -6.36 1.17 -13.30
N ARG A 44 -5.89 0.06 -13.91
CA ARG A 44 -5.83 -0.08 -15.37
C ARG A 44 -7.21 -0.10 -16.03
N GLN A 45 -8.21 -0.65 -15.36
CA GLN A 45 -9.59 -0.67 -15.85
C GLN A 45 -10.28 0.70 -15.69
N GLY A 46 -9.88 1.49 -14.70
CA GLY A 46 -10.44 2.81 -14.40
C GLY A 46 -9.49 3.98 -14.65
N ARG A 47 -8.82 4.04 -15.81
CA ARG A 47 -7.81 5.09 -16.09
C ARG A 47 -8.36 6.52 -16.02
N ASP A 48 -9.57 6.74 -16.53
CA ASP A 48 -10.20 8.06 -16.55
C ASP A 48 -10.92 8.39 -15.24
N ARG A 49 -11.00 7.44 -14.31
CA ARG A 49 -11.68 7.61 -13.03
C ARG A 49 -10.88 8.52 -12.09
N LEU A 50 -11.60 9.39 -11.37
CA LEU A 50 -11.06 10.11 -10.23
C LEU A 50 -11.14 9.23 -8.98
N TRP A 51 -10.02 9.08 -8.30
CA TRP A 51 -9.85 8.29 -7.09
C TRP A 51 -9.71 9.22 -5.89
N GLN A 52 -10.60 9.07 -4.93
CA GLN A 52 -10.48 9.77 -3.65
C GLN A 52 -9.35 9.14 -2.82
N ALA A 53 -8.45 9.98 -2.31
CA ALA A 53 -7.30 9.53 -1.53
C ALA A 53 -7.07 10.39 -0.28
N LEU A 54 -6.66 9.74 0.80
CA LEU A 54 -6.30 10.36 2.08
C LEU A 54 -4.78 10.52 2.15
N ILE A 55 -4.31 11.72 2.50
CA ILE A 55 -2.90 11.98 2.79
C ILE A 55 -2.51 11.37 4.14
N LEU A 56 -1.56 10.43 4.15
CA LEU A 56 -1.14 9.72 5.37
C LEU A 56 0.17 10.24 5.97
N GLY A 57 1.09 10.74 5.16
CA GLY A 57 2.45 11.06 5.62
C GLY A 57 3.40 11.41 4.48
N TYR A 58 4.45 12.16 4.79
CA TYR A 58 5.55 12.36 3.85
C TYR A 58 6.50 11.16 3.91
N LEU A 59 6.80 10.58 2.74
CA LEU A 59 7.89 9.63 2.59
C LEU A 59 9.21 10.37 2.40
N ARG A 60 9.17 11.47 1.64
CA ARG A 60 10.29 12.41 1.45
C ARG A 60 9.74 13.82 1.23
N GLU A 61 9.86 14.65 2.25
CA GLU A 61 9.27 15.99 2.28
C GLU A 61 9.87 16.94 1.25
N GLN A 62 11.19 16.95 1.12
CA GLN A 62 11.92 17.79 0.14
C GLN A 62 11.52 17.53 -1.32
N GLU A 63 11.00 16.33 -1.59
CA GLU A 63 10.61 15.85 -2.90
C GLU A 63 9.09 15.94 -3.14
N ASN A 64 8.31 16.36 -2.13
CA ASN A 64 6.84 16.22 -2.08
C ASN A 64 6.37 14.80 -2.41
N LEU A 65 7.15 13.79 -2.00
CA LEU A 65 6.77 12.38 -2.13
C LEU A 65 5.96 11.98 -0.90
N VAL A 66 4.67 11.75 -1.12
CA VAL A 66 3.68 11.57 -0.07
C VAL A 66 3.07 10.18 -0.14
N LEU A 67 2.92 9.54 1.01
CA LEU A 67 2.13 8.32 1.16
C LEU A 67 0.66 8.70 1.21
N VAL A 68 -0.12 8.15 0.29
CA VAL A 68 -1.57 8.30 0.25
C VAL A 68 -2.25 6.95 0.40
N MET A 69 -3.52 6.95 0.78
CA MET A 69 -4.39 5.78 0.75
C MET A 69 -5.59 6.03 -0.14
N ILE A 70 -5.78 5.18 -1.15
CA ILE A 70 -6.98 5.15 -1.98
C ILE A 70 -8.12 4.57 -1.15
N ASP A 71 -9.19 5.33 -0.97
CA ASP A 71 -10.28 5.03 -0.02
C ASP A 71 -10.95 3.68 -0.31
N GLU A 72 -11.38 3.48 -1.55
CA GLU A 72 -12.22 2.34 -1.95
C GLU A 72 -11.59 0.96 -1.74
N ILE A 73 -10.26 0.89 -1.77
CA ILE A 73 -9.52 -0.37 -1.69
C ILE A 73 -8.44 -0.37 -0.60
N ALA A 74 -8.40 0.66 0.24
CA ALA A 74 -7.36 0.89 1.25
C ALA A 74 -5.92 0.73 0.70
N PHE A 75 -5.72 1.02 -0.59
CA PHE A 75 -4.43 0.82 -1.25
C PHE A 75 -3.51 1.98 -0.96
N ARG A 76 -2.34 1.68 -0.39
CA ARG A 76 -1.35 2.69 -0.02
C ARG A 76 -0.26 2.79 -1.07
N CYS A 77 0.00 3.99 -1.56
CA CYS A 77 1.03 4.22 -2.57
C CYS A 77 1.72 5.58 -2.43
N PRO A 78 2.97 5.70 -2.90
CA PRO A 78 3.64 6.98 -3.03
C PRO A 78 3.03 7.78 -4.19
N VAL A 79 2.82 9.08 -3.96
CA VAL A 79 2.40 10.04 -4.99
C VAL A 79 3.23 11.31 -4.83
N ARG A 80 3.70 11.85 -5.95
CA ARG A 80 4.44 13.12 -5.96
C ARG A 80 3.46 14.27 -6.21
N PHE A 81 3.39 15.22 -5.28
CA PHE A 81 2.53 16.39 -5.39
C PHE A 81 3.29 17.61 -5.91
N GLN A 82 2.60 18.50 -6.62
CA GLN A 82 3.15 19.78 -7.11
C GLN A 82 3.03 20.92 -6.09
N ARG A 83 2.31 20.67 -4.99
CA ARG A 83 2.10 21.59 -3.87
C ARG A 83 2.41 20.88 -2.57
N HIS A 84 2.55 21.67 -1.50
CA HIS A 84 2.51 21.13 -0.15
C HIS A 84 1.09 20.64 0.17
N VAL A 85 0.98 19.51 0.87
CA VAL A 85 -0.29 18.86 1.21
C VAL A 85 -0.34 18.62 2.72
N GLN A 86 -1.54 18.71 3.28
CA GLN A 86 -1.72 18.56 4.72
C GLN A 86 -1.99 17.09 5.08
N LEU A 87 -1.48 16.64 6.22
CA LEU A 87 -1.80 15.31 6.75
C LEU A 87 -3.30 15.22 7.05
N GLY A 88 -3.93 14.12 6.64
CA GLY A 88 -5.38 13.94 6.78
C GLY A 88 -6.22 14.68 5.72
N GLU A 89 -5.60 15.40 4.79
CA GLU A 89 -6.29 16.01 3.66
C GLU A 89 -6.84 14.95 2.70
N TRP A 90 -8.01 15.22 2.13
CA TRP A 90 -8.59 14.44 1.04
C TRP A 90 -8.27 15.09 -0.30
N VAL A 91 -7.77 14.29 -1.25
CA VAL A 91 -7.43 14.74 -2.59
C VAL A 91 -8.07 13.85 -3.65
N GLN A 92 -8.18 14.38 -4.87
CA GLN A 92 -8.62 13.63 -6.05
C GLN A 92 -7.40 13.29 -6.90
N LEU A 93 -7.23 12.00 -7.21
CA LEU A 93 -6.13 11.49 -8.01
C LEU A 93 -6.65 10.86 -9.29
N GLN A 94 -5.87 10.95 -10.36
CA GLN A 94 -6.13 10.23 -11.60
C GLN A 94 -4.90 9.43 -12.01
N VAL A 95 -5.12 8.29 -12.66
CA VAL A 95 -4.06 7.45 -13.20
C VAL A 95 -3.37 8.18 -14.36
N ALA A 96 -2.07 8.45 -14.22
CA ALA A 96 -1.23 8.98 -15.28
C ALA A 96 -0.59 7.84 -16.09
N ALA A 97 -0.09 6.82 -15.41
CA ALA A 97 0.44 5.60 -16.02
C ALA A 97 0.21 4.40 -15.10
N VAL A 98 -0.03 3.23 -15.69
CA VAL A 98 -0.17 1.98 -14.94
C VAL A 98 0.22 0.78 -15.79
N ASP A 99 1.08 -0.07 -15.23
CA ASP A 99 1.44 -1.39 -15.76
C ASP A 99 1.55 -2.40 -14.60
N PRO A 100 0.56 -3.30 -14.43
CA PRO A 100 0.57 -4.33 -13.40
C PRO A 100 1.75 -5.30 -13.49
N ARG A 101 2.26 -5.57 -14.70
CA ARG A 101 3.36 -6.52 -14.93
C ARG A 101 4.72 -5.90 -14.61
N ALA A 102 4.86 -4.60 -14.86
CA ALA A 102 6.06 -3.84 -14.52
C ALA A 102 6.03 -3.25 -13.10
N ASP A 103 4.98 -3.52 -12.33
CA ASP A 103 4.74 -2.96 -10.99
C ASP A 103 4.72 -1.43 -10.95
N LEU A 104 4.26 -0.80 -12.04
CA LEU A 104 4.24 0.63 -12.24
C LEU A 104 2.86 1.21 -11.95
N LEU A 105 2.84 2.27 -11.13
CA LEU A 105 1.68 3.14 -10.94
C LEU A 105 2.15 4.57 -10.77
N GLU A 106 1.64 5.45 -11.62
CA GLU A 106 1.78 6.89 -11.49
C GLU A 106 0.40 7.49 -11.35
N LEU A 107 0.20 8.20 -10.24
CA LEU A 107 -1.00 8.98 -9.98
C LEU A 107 -0.63 10.46 -10.00
N ARG A 108 -1.54 11.27 -10.49
CA ARG A 108 -1.43 12.74 -10.45
C ARG A 108 -2.61 13.33 -9.71
N GLU A 109 -2.36 14.38 -8.96
CA GLU A 109 -3.43 15.18 -8.39
C GLU A 109 -4.21 15.89 -9.49
N VAL A 110 -5.54 15.86 -9.37
CA VAL A 110 -6.45 16.67 -10.19
C VAL A 110 -6.85 17.88 -9.36
N THR A 111 -6.24 19.02 -9.64
CA THR A 111 -6.65 20.30 -9.07
C THR A 111 -7.86 20.81 -9.87
N VAL A 112 -8.98 21.03 -9.19
CA VAL A 112 -10.09 21.79 -9.78
C VAL A 112 -9.62 23.23 -9.87
N GLY A 113 -9.25 23.68 -11.07
CA GLY A 113 -8.97 25.08 -11.32
C GLY A 113 -10.21 25.90 -10.97
N VAL A 114 -10.14 26.71 -9.92
CA VAL A 114 -11.08 27.81 -9.74
C VAL A 114 -10.73 28.81 -10.84
N ALA A 115 -11.50 28.81 -11.92
CA ALA A 115 -11.45 29.89 -12.89
C ALA A 115 -11.75 31.19 -12.15
N GLN A 116 -10.77 32.09 -12.08
CA GLN A 116 -10.97 33.48 -11.67
C GLN A 116 -11.27 34.33 -12.89
#